data_AF-A0A522XX35-F1
#
_entry.id   AF-A0A522XX35-F1
#
_cell.length_a   1.000
_cell.length_b   1.000
_cell.length_c   1.000
_cell.angle_alpha   90.00
_cell.angle_beta   90.00
_cell.angle_gamma   90.00
#
_symmetry.space_group_name_H-M   'P 1'
#
loop_
_entity.id
_entity.type
_entity.pdbx_description
1 polymer ?
#
loop_
_entity_poly.entity_id
_entity_poly.type
_entity_poly.pdbx_seq_one_letter_code
_entity_poly.pdbx_strand_id
1 'polypeptide(L)'
;MARMCTKCKSEIPDSAQLEPTAATYPCCEKCWKEWKEYRIMVMNELRLDMSLPDHRKLLKKNEKIFAGVLSPQGDVIDFANEDNRKPDKPQA
;
A
#
# COMPACT_ATOMS: atom_id res chain seq x y z
N MET A 1 -11.74 5.71 15.79
CA MET A 1 -11.10 6.81 15.03
C MET A 1 -11.17 6.39 13.58
N ALA A 2 -11.83 7.14 12.71
CA ALA A 2 -11.99 6.76 11.31
C ALA A 2 -10.60 6.62 10.65
N ARG A 3 -10.20 5.40 10.29
CA ARG A 3 -8.97 5.16 9.55
C ARG A 3 -9.20 5.65 8.12
N MET A 4 -8.36 6.52 7.60
CA MET A 4 -8.48 6.96 6.20
C MET A 4 -7.59 6.11 5.30
N CYS A 5 -8.14 5.72 4.15
CA CYS A 5 -7.38 5.00 3.13
C CYS A 5 -6.34 5.92 2.50
N THR A 6 -5.07 5.51 2.47
CA THR A 6 -3.98 6.28 1.85
C THR A 6 -4.12 6.40 0.33
N LYS A 7 -4.74 5.42 -0.33
CA LYS A 7 -4.92 5.40 -1.79
C LYS A 7 -6.11 6.23 -2.27
N CYS A 8 -7.31 5.93 -1.78
CA CYS A 8 -8.54 6.56 -2.26
C CYS A 8 -9.05 7.70 -1.36
N LYS A 9 -8.36 7.96 -0.24
CA LYS A 9 -8.73 9.00 0.75
C LYS A 9 -10.14 8.83 1.35
N SER A 10 -10.78 7.68 1.15
CA SER A 10 -12.08 7.36 1.73
C SER A 10 -11.93 6.90 3.17
N GLU A 11 -12.96 7.12 3.98
CA GLU A 11 -13.03 6.58 5.34
C GLU A 11 -13.17 5.05 5.28
N ILE A 12 -12.35 4.37 6.08
CA ILE A 12 -12.45 2.93 6.34
C ILE A 12 -13.37 2.80 7.55
N PRO A 13 -14.62 2.32 7.36
CA PRO A 13 -15.53 2.15 8.48
C PRO A 13 -14.97 1.08 9.43
N ASP A 14 -15.06 1.33 10.73
CA ASP A 14 -14.59 0.40 11.78
C ASP A 14 -15.34 -0.95 11.76
N SER A 15 -16.47 -1.03 11.06
CA SER A 15 -17.26 -2.25 10.81
C SER A 15 -16.78 -3.09 9.62
N ALA A 16 -15.83 -2.60 8.82
CA ALA A 16 -15.29 -3.37 7.71
C ALA A 16 -14.48 -4.56 8.21
N GLN A 17 -14.93 -5.78 7.90
CA GLN A 17 -14.14 -7.00 8.09
C GLN A 17 -13.02 -7.06 7.06
N LEU A 18 -11.92 -6.38 7.36
CA LEU A 18 -10.69 -6.47 6.59
C LEU A 18 -9.99 -7.79 6.89
N GLU A 19 -9.39 -8.40 5.87
CA GLU A 19 -8.49 -9.54 6.07
C GLU A 19 -7.35 -9.18 7.05
N PRO A 20 -6.80 -10.15 7.82
CA PRO A 20 -5.76 -9.86 8.81
C PRO A 20 -4.57 -9.10 8.23
N THR A 21 -4.16 -9.45 7.01
CA THR A 21 -3.07 -8.77 6.30
C THR A 21 -3.47 -7.37 5.87
N ALA A 22 -4.69 -7.17 5.36
CA ALA A 22 -5.21 -5.85 4.98
C ALA A 22 -5.34 -4.92 6.18
N ALA A 23 -5.74 -5.46 7.34
CA ALA A 23 -5.91 -4.72 8.59
C ALA A 23 -4.60 -4.13 9.14
N THR A 24 -3.43 -4.66 8.71
CA THR A 24 -2.11 -4.08 9.05
C THR A 24 -1.76 -2.85 8.22
N TYR A 25 -2.50 -2.57 7.15
CA TYR A 25 -2.26 -1.45 6.26
C TYR A 25 -3.37 -0.38 6.37
N PRO A 26 -3.06 0.91 6.14
CA PRO A 26 -4.06 1.98 6.08
C PRO A 26 -4.79 1.98 4.72
N CYS A 27 -5.35 0.83 4.32
CA CYS A 27 -5.94 0.60 3.01
C CYS A 27 -7.37 0.05 3.16
N CYS A 28 -8.32 0.59 2.38
CA CYS A 28 -9.69 0.07 2.38
C CYS A 28 -9.78 -1.27 1.62
N GLU A 29 -10.86 -2.02 1.83
CA GLU A 29 -11.06 -3.33 1.18
C GLU A 29 -11.03 -3.25 -0.35
N LYS A 30 -11.54 -2.15 -0.93
CA LYS A 30 -11.54 -1.93 -2.39
C LYS A 30 -10.11 -1.81 -2.94
N CYS A 31 -9.30 -0.93 -2.36
CA CYS A 31 -7.90 -0.78 -2.75
C CYS A 31 -7.09 -2.05 -2.43
N TRP A 32 -7.44 -2.80 -1.39
CA TRP A 32 -6.79 -4.09 -1.12
C TRP A 32 -7.13 -5.15 -2.18
N LYS A 33 -8.36 -5.15 -2.72
CA LYS A 33 -8.72 -6.00 -3.88
C LYS A 33 -7.90 -5.63 -5.11
N GLU A 34 -7.73 -4.34 -5.39
CA GLU A 34 -6.86 -3.87 -6.48
C GLU A 34 -5.40 -4.33 -6.29
N TRP A 35 -4.87 -4.30 -5.06
CA TRP A 35 -3.55 -4.85 -4.76
C TRP A 35 -3.46 -6.34 -5.10
N LYS A 36 -4.49 -7.14 -4.81
CA LYS A 36 -4.49 -8.58 -5.12
C LYS A 36 -4.43 -8.88 -6.61
N GLU A 37 -4.96 -8.01 -7.45
CA GLU A 37 -4.85 -8.12 -8.91
C GLU A 37 -3.47 -7.63 -9.37
N TYR A 38 -3.06 -6.45 -8.88
CA TYR A 38 -1.77 -5.85 -9.21
C TYR A 38 -0.58 -6.72 -8.81
N ARG A 39 -0.65 -7.44 -7.67
CA ARG A 39 0.42 -8.36 -7.23
C ARG A 39 0.70 -9.44 -8.27
N ILE A 40 -0.33 -9.92 -8.98
CA ILE A 40 -0.19 -10.97 -10.00
C ILE A 40 0.54 -10.39 -11.21
N MET A 41 0.21 -9.17 -11.62
CA MET A 41 0.93 -8.46 -12.67
C MET A 41 2.40 -8.25 -12.30
N VAL A 42 2.68 -7.76 -11.08
CA VAL A 42 4.05 -7.57 -10.60
C VAL A 42 4.84 -8.88 -10.59
N MET A 43 4.22 -9.98 -10.15
CA MET A 43 4.86 -11.30 -10.16
C MET A 43 5.19 -11.77 -11.57
N ASN A 44 4.28 -11.58 -12.53
CA ASN A 44 4.47 -12.03 -13.91
C ASN A 44 5.49 -11.17 -14.67
N GLU A 45 5.38 -9.84 -14.59
CA GLU A 45 6.24 -8.88 -15.28
C GLU A 45 7.69 -8.96 -14.78
N LEU A 46 7.90 -9.06 -13.45
CA LEU A 46 9.22 -9.18 -12.85
C LEU A 46 9.71 -10.64 -12.75
N ARG A 47 8.91 -11.60 -13.22
CA ARG A 47 9.18 -13.05 -13.16
C ARG A 47 9.60 -13.51 -11.76
N LEU A 48 8.82 -13.10 -10.74
CA LEU A 48 9.11 -13.42 -9.35
C LEU A 48 8.80 -14.89 -9.03
N ASP A 49 9.85 -15.64 -8.74
CA ASP A 49 9.75 -16.94 -8.07
C ASP A 49 9.48 -16.78 -6.57
N MET A 50 8.29 -17.17 -6.11
CA MET A 50 7.87 -17.06 -4.71
C MET A 50 8.57 -18.05 -3.77
N SER A 51 9.30 -19.03 -4.29
CA SER A 51 10.18 -19.90 -3.49
C SER A 51 11.43 -19.15 -3.01
N LEU A 52 11.87 -18.12 -3.75
CA LEU A 52 13.05 -17.34 -3.43
C LEU A 52 12.75 -16.24 -2.40
N PRO A 53 13.53 -16.14 -1.32
CA PRO A 53 13.29 -15.16 -0.26
C PRO A 53 13.41 -13.71 -0.74
N ASP A 54 14.31 -13.43 -1.68
CA ASP A 54 14.52 -12.05 -2.17
C ASP A 54 13.37 -11.57 -3.07
N HIS A 55 12.77 -12.47 -3.84
CA HIS A 55 11.57 -12.17 -4.62
C HIS A 55 10.37 -11.88 -3.72
N ARG A 56 10.21 -12.64 -2.62
CA ARG A 56 9.19 -12.33 -1.61
C ARG A 56 9.40 -10.96 -0.97
N LYS A 57 10.65 -10.58 -0.67
CA LYS A 57 10.98 -9.24 -0.16
C LYS A 57 10.62 -8.15 -1.18
N LEU A 58 10.91 -8.38 -2.46
CA LEU A 58 10.59 -7.43 -3.53
C LEU A 58 9.07 -7.25 -3.70
N LEU A 59 8.29 -8.33 -3.68
CA LEU A 59 6.83 -8.24 -3.71
C LEU A 59 6.29 -7.49 -2.50
N LYS A 60 6.85 -7.74 -1.31
CA LYS A 60 6.48 -7.02 -0.07
C LYS A 60 6.86 -5.54 -0.11
N LYS A 61 7.94 -5.17 -0.82
CA LYS A 61 8.28 -3.75 -1.06
C LYS A 61 7.22 -3.09 -1.93
N ASN A 62 6.80 -3.75 -3.02
CA ASN A 62 5.72 -3.28 -3.89
C ASN A 62 4.39 -3.17 -3.13
N GLU A 63 4.10 -4.10 -2.21
CA GLU A 63 2.91 -4.04 -1.34
C GLU A 63 2.88 -2.77 -0.49
N LYS A 64 4.01 -2.45 0.15
CA LYS A 64 4.14 -1.22 0.95
C LYS A 64 4.05 0.04 0.10
N ILE A 65 4.62 0.03 -1.11
CA ILE A 65 4.51 1.15 -2.06
C ILE A 65 3.05 1.33 -2.50
N PHE A 66 2.36 0.24 -2.80
CA PHE A 66 0.97 0.27 -3.20
C PHE A 66 0.08 0.81 -2.08
N ALA A 67 0.25 0.32 -0.84
CA ALA A 67 -0.47 0.79 0.33
C ALA A 67 -0.06 2.21 0.77
N GLY A 68 0.87 2.86 0.06
CA GLY A 68 1.36 4.20 0.35
C GLY A 68 2.35 4.26 1.51
N VAL A 69 2.60 3.18 2.24
CA VAL A 69 3.51 3.14 3.40
C VAL A 69 4.97 3.46 3.03
N LEU A 70 5.35 3.28 1.77
CA LEU A 70 6.71 3.51 1.27
C LEU A 70 6.65 4.26 -0.06
N SER A 71 7.52 5.25 -0.27
CA SER A 71 7.64 5.93 -1.56
C SER A 71 8.30 5.00 -2.60
N PRO A 72 8.08 5.22 -3.91
CA PRO A 72 8.79 4.49 -4.96
C PRO A 72 10.32 4.60 -4.86
N GLN A 73 10.83 5.70 -4.28
CA GLN A 73 12.27 5.92 -4.05
C GLN A 73 12.82 5.19 -2.82
N GLY A 74 11.98 4.63 -1.94
CA GLY A 74 12.42 3.90 -0.76
C GLY A 74 12.23 4.64 0.56
N ASP A 75 11.70 5.86 0.54
CA ASP A 75 11.45 6.65 1.73
C ASP A 75 10.21 6.14 2.47
N VAL A 76 10.30 6.04 3.79
CA VAL A 76 9.13 5.76 4.62
C VAL A 76 8.30 7.04 4.67
N ILE A 77 7.09 7.01 4.08
CA ILE A 77 6.20 8.17 4.12
C ILE A 77 5.53 8.19 5.50
N ASP A 78 5.94 9.15 6.32
CA ASP A 78 5.30 9.38 7.61
C ASP A 78 3.98 10.15 7.39
N PHE A 79 2.86 9.45 7.57
CA PHE A 79 1.51 9.99 7.45
C PHE A 79 0.98 10.65 8.73
N ALA A 80 1.79 10.69 9.81
CA ALA A 80 1.48 11.55 10.96
C ALA A 80 1.70 13.04 10.64
N ASN A 81 2.42 13.34 9.56
CA ASN A 81 2.69 14.70 9.11
C ASN A 81 1.66 15.14 8.05
N GLU A 82 0.91 16.20 8.34
CA GLU A 82 -0.19 16.73 7.50
C GLU A 82 0.27 17.15 6.09
N ASP A 83 1.53 17.55 5.92
CA ASP A 83 2.09 17.97 4.62
C ASP A 83 2.20 16.81 3.62
N ASN A 84 2.44 15.59 4.08
CA ASN A 84 2.49 14.39 3.22
C ASN A 84 1.10 13.93 2.76
N ARG A 85 0.02 14.54 3.28
CA ARG A 85 -1.37 14.21 2.95
C ARG A 85 -1.86 14.92 1.68
N LYS A 86 -1.15 15.94 1.22
CA LYS A 86 -1.48 16.74 0.02
C LYS A 86 -0.26 16.87 -0.92
N PRO A 87 -0.08 15.94 -1.87
CA PRO A 87 1.05 16.01 -2.81
C PRO A 87 0.89 17.09 -3.90
N ASP A 88 -0.08 18.01 -3.79
CA ASP A 88 -0.35 19.06 -4.78
C ASP A 88 0.62 20.24 -4.75
N LYS A 89 1.61 20.26 -3.84
CA LYS A 89 2.68 21.26 -3.89
C LYS A 89 3.96 20.62 -4.40
N PRO A 90 4.51 21.06 -5.55
CA PRO A 90 5.87 20.72 -5.91
C PRO A 90 6.78 21.22 -4.79
N GLN A 91 7.58 20.33 -4.23
CA GLN A 91 8.67 20.70 -3.31
C GLN A 91 9.63 21.58 -4.12
N ALA A 92 9.77 22.84 -3.69
CA ALA A 92 10.62 23.85 -4.31
C ALA A 92 12.10 23.59 -4.05
#